data_AF-X6N810-F1
#
_entry.id   AF-X6N810-F1
#
_cell.length_a   1.000
_cell.length_b   1.000
_cell.length_c   1.000
_cell.angle_alpha   90.00
_cell.angle_beta   90.00
_cell.angle_gamma   90.00
#
_symmetry.space_group_name_H-M   'P 1'
#
loop_
_entity.id
_entity.type
_entity.pdbx_description
1 polymer ?
#
loop_
_entity_poly.entity_id
_entity_poly.type
_entity_poly.pdbx_seq_one_letter_code
_entity_poly.pdbx_strand_id
1 'polypeptide(L)'
;MARDSSGKYYLSKVISKNGSILQVRMEGWGDDWDKTVNAKTEFVRLAKARSISRKVEDSSRKWGVGDYVDLFPSLKHGQWVVAEIVAKDAQSGQVQLSFEKNSESCWYWSHLDNIEELAAFGTHTSSSALPKMEPSSSDKSEHKFEQISQGLKSIGLPGTCLDVFVQHDIHDDLLLRITEKHLMEITELTEEQRIKILMWLYQYQCKYRRPNCCVHCLVNPADVIFVPCGHIPLCLICLAKLRNADSCVSCSAKFTSIIKLHHKEQ
;
A
#
# COMPACT_ATOMS: atom_id res chain seq x y z
N MET A 1 8.96 13.59 20.64
CA MET A 1 7.96 12.50 20.58
C MET A 1 8.50 11.37 21.42
N ALA A 2 7.62 10.65 22.12
CA ALA A 2 7.97 9.48 22.91
C ALA A 2 7.22 8.26 22.38
N ARG A 3 7.91 7.12 22.33
CA ARG A 3 7.39 5.82 21.91
C ARG A 3 6.89 5.04 23.12
N ASP A 4 5.68 4.52 23.05
CA ASP A 4 5.12 3.66 24.10
C ASP A 4 5.62 2.21 23.99
N SER A 5 5.15 1.32 24.89
CA SER A 5 5.47 -0.10 24.85
C SER A 5 4.81 -0.87 23.70
N SER A 6 3.76 -0.31 23.08
CA SER A 6 3.12 -0.87 21.88
C SER A 6 3.87 -0.49 20.60
N GLY A 7 4.81 0.44 20.68
CA GLY A 7 5.61 0.94 19.56
C GLY A 7 5.09 2.25 18.96
N LYS A 8 3.98 2.81 19.46
CA LYS A 8 3.38 4.03 18.90
C LYS A 8 4.12 5.27 19.42
N TYR A 9 4.46 6.17 18.51
CA TYR A 9 4.99 7.49 18.85
C TYR A 9 3.86 8.49 19.06
N TYR A 10 3.95 9.20 20.18
CA TYR A 10 3.08 10.31 20.51
C TYR A 10 3.85 11.62 20.55
N LEU A 11 3.15 12.73 20.30
CA LEU A 11 3.68 14.03 20.68
C LEU A 11 3.76 14.08 22.22
N SER A 12 4.87 14.60 22.75
CA SER A 12 5.16 14.50 24.18
C SER A 12 5.97 15.70 24.65
N LYS A 13 5.78 16.08 25.91
CA LYS A 13 6.54 17.12 26.60
C LYS A 13 7.48 16.49 27.61
N VAL A 14 8.69 17.03 27.75
CA VAL A 14 9.60 16.66 28.84
C VAL A 14 9.13 17.40 30.08
N ILE A 15 8.72 16.66 31.12
CA ILE A 15 8.23 17.20 32.39
C ILE A 15 9.40 17.46 33.34
N SER A 16 10.34 16.51 33.42
CA SER A 16 11.54 16.64 34.24
C SER A 16 12.75 16.01 33.54
N LYS A 17 13.94 16.48 33.89
CA LYS A 17 15.21 16.01 33.35
C LYS A 17 16.23 15.87 34.48
N ASN A 18 16.76 14.67 34.65
CA ASN A 18 17.87 14.38 35.57
C ASN A 18 18.98 13.66 34.80
N GLY A 19 19.99 14.42 34.36
CA GLY A 19 21.05 13.89 33.49
C GLY A 19 20.50 13.39 32.15
N SER A 20 20.64 12.08 31.91
CA SER A 20 20.08 11.41 30.73
C SER A 20 18.68 10.82 30.96
N ILE A 21 18.17 10.85 32.19
CA ILE A 21 16.83 10.36 32.52
C ILE A 21 15.83 11.49 32.25
N LEU A 22 14.86 11.23 31.38
CA LEU A 22 13.79 12.14 31.02
C LEU A 22 12.47 11.58 31.52
N GLN A 23 11.68 12.39 32.20
CA GLN A 23 10.26 12.09 32.42
C GLN A 23 9.47 12.79 31.30
N VAL A 24 8.70 12.03 30.54
CA VAL A 24 7.95 12.52 29.38
C VAL A 24 6.46 12.27 29.56
N ARG A 25 5.66 13.28 29.25
CA ARG A 25 4.19 13.22 29.23
C ARG A 25 3.69 13.21 27.80
N MET A 26 2.86 12.24 27.46
CA MET A 26 2.20 12.18 26.15
C MET A 26 1.07 13.20 26.10
N GLU A 27 0.96 13.92 24.99
CA GLU A 27 -0.06 14.96 24.83
C GLU A 27 -1.47 14.36 24.81
N GLY A 28 -2.36 14.88 25.65
CA GLY A 28 -3.72 14.38 25.83
C GLY A 28 -3.87 13.28 26.90
N TRP A 29 -2.77 12.84 27.52
CA TRP A 29 -2.78 11.82 28.57
C TRP A 29 -2.55 12.45 29.94
N GLY A 30 -3.16 11.86 30.98
CA GLY A 30 -2.96 12.26 32.37
C GLY A 30 -1.61 11.82 32.94
N ASP A 31 -1.26 12.36 34.10
CA ASP A 31 0.04 12.19 34.77
C ASP A 31 0.36 10.72 35.11
N ASP A 32 -0.65 9.87 35.29
CA ASP A 32 -0.51 8.42 35.51
C ASP A 32 0.16 7.69 34.34
N TRP A 33 0.23 8.34 33.16
CA TRP A 33 0.82 7.80 31.94
C TRP A 33 2.21 8.36 31.64
N ASP A 34 2.75 9.20 32.53
CA ASP A 34 4.11 9.70 32.40
C ASP A 34 5.10 8.54 32.32
N LYS A 35 6.07 8.67 31.42
CA LYS A 35 7.11 7.65 31.19
C LYS A 35 8.47 8.21 31.56
N THR A 36 9.26 7.39 32.24
CA THR A 36 10.68 7.64 32.46
C THR A 36 11.46 6.93 31.36
N VAL A 37 12.28 7.69 30.63
CA VAL A 37 13.09 7.19 29.50
C VAL A 37 14.53 7.64 29.69
N ASN A 38 15.48 6.73 29.55
CA ASN A 38 16.90 7.08 29.54
C ASN A 38 17.36 7.40 28.12
N ALA A 39 17.61 8.67 27.83
CA ALA A 39 17.97 9.16 26.50
C ALA A 39 19.27 8.58 25.94
N LYS A 40 20.14 7.98 26.77
CA LYS A 40 21.38 7.33 26.30
C LYS A 40 21.15 5.89 25.85
N THR A 41 20.34 5.14 26.60
CA THR A 41 20.16 3.69 26.38
C THR A 41 18.88 3.37 25.62
N GLU A 42 17.89 4.25 25.65
CA GLU A 42 16.57 4.09 25.04
C GLU A 42 16.31 5.19 23.99
N PHE A 43 17.34 5.63 23.28
CA PHE A 43 17.21 6.70 22.29
C PHE A 43 16.18 6.33 21.19
N VAL A 44 16.01 5.04 20.87
CA VAL A 44 14.97 4.52 19.96
C VAL A 44 13.54 4.75 20.43
N ARG A 45 13.33 5.17 21.68
CA ARG A 45 12.01 5.58 22.20
C ARG A 45 11.76 7.08 22.07
N LEU A 46 12.75 7.84 21.61
CA LEU A 46 12.67 9.29 21.49
C LEU A 46 12.86 9.68 20.04
N ALA A 47 12.03 10.59 19.57
CA ALA A 47 12.19 11.22 18.27
C ALA A 47 12.00 12.72 18.37
N LYS A 48 12.58 13.47 17.42
CA LYS A 48 12.36 14.92 17.33
C LYS A 48 10.86 15.20 17.25
N ALA A 49 10.40 16.28 17.87
CA ALA A 49 8.99 16.65 17.83
C ALA A 49 8.50 16.70 16.37
N ARG A 50 7.41 15.98 16.09
CA ARG A 50 6.75 15.90 14.77
C ARG A 50 7.58 15.29 13.64
N SER A 51 8.78 14.74 13.90
CA SER A 51 9.58 14.11 12.84
C SER A 51 9.00 12.78 12.35
N ILE A 52 8.17 12.13 13.16
CA ILE A 52 7.44 10.91 12.79
C ILE A 52 6.04 11.28 12.29
N SER A 53 5.33 12.18 12.99
CA SER A 53 3.95 12.50 12.61
C SER A 53 3.80 13.32 11.34
N ARG A 54 4.78 14.17 10.98
CA ARG A 54 4.70 14.98 9.75
C ARG A 54 5.48 14.41 8.58
N LYS A 55 6.11 13.25 8.75
CA LYS A 55 6.81 12.64 7.65
C LYS A 55 5.75 12.17 6.65
N VAL A 56 5.72 12.81 5.49
CA VAL A 56 4.88 12.38 4.39
C VAL A 56 5.31 10.95 4.08
N GLU A 57 4.34 10.04 4.02
CA GLU A 57 4.59 8.64 3.62
C GLU A 57 5.40 8.67 2.33
N ASP A 58 6.58 8.03 2.33
CA ASP A 58 7.33 7.90 1.09
C ASP A 58 6.46 7.10 0.12
N SER A 59 6.00 7.81 -0.93
CA SER A 59 5.09 7.29 -1.95
C SER A 59 5.61 6.03 -2.66
N SER A 60 6.89 5.68 -2.47
CA SER A 60 7.50 4.45 -2.94
C SER A 60 6.89 3.17 -2.31
N ARG A 61 6.47 3.21 -1.03
CA ARG A 61 5.91 2.04 -0.32
C ARG A 61 4.38 2.13 -0.26
N LYS A 62 3.77 1.51 -1.26
CA LYS A 62 2.33 1.22 -1.45
C LYS A 62 1.61 0.44 -0.33
N TRP A 63 2.02 0.50 0.94
CA TRP A 63 1.45 -0.38 1.97
C TRP A 63 0.11 0.15 2.51
N GLY A 64 -0.94 -0.64 2.30
CA GLY A 64 -2.31 -0.41 2.74
C GLY A 64 -2.72 -1.27 3.93
N VAL A 65 -3.89 -0.97 4.48
CA VAL A 65 -4.56 -1.88 5.43
C VAL A 65 -4.93 -3.17 4.68
N GLY A 66 -4.65 -4.32 5.29
CA GLY A 66 -4.79 -5.65 4.70
C GLY A 66 -3.51 -6.19 4.04
N ASP A 67 -2.51 -5.35 3.81
CA ASP A 67 -1.22 -5.82 3.27
C ASP A 67 -0.42 -6.57 4.35
N TYR A 68 0.27 -7.61 3.92
CA TYR A 68 1.25 -8.32 4.73
C TYR A 68 2.64 -7.72 4.58
N VAL A 69 3.40 -7.71 5.67
CA VAL A 69 4.78 -7.26 5.75
C VAL A 69 5.59 -8.16 6.67
N ASP A 70 6.91 -8.10 6.54
CA ASP A 70 7.80 -8.68 7.54
C ASP A 70 8.06 -7.62 8.62
N LEU A 71 7.75 -7.95 9.86
CA LEU A 71 7.86 -7.08 11.04
C LEU A 71 8.94 -7.58 11.99
N PHE A 72 9.80 -6.69 12.46
CA PHE A 72 10.73 -6.91 13.57
C PHE A 72 10.32 -6.04 14.77
N PRO A 73 9.56 -6.57 15.76
CA PRO A 73 9.07 -5.79 16.89
C PRO A 73 10.18 -5.63 17.94
N SER A 74 11.04 -4.63 17.73
CA SER A 74 12.26 -4.36 18.49
C SER A 74 12.04 -4.23 20.01
N LEU A 75 10.87 -3.75 20.43
CA LEU A 75 10.51 -3.54 21.84
C LEU A 75 9.90 -4.77 22.53
N LYS A 76 9.63 -5.86 21.79
CA LYS A 76 8.97 -7.06 22.34
C LYS A 76 9.93 -8.25 22.41
N HIS A 77 10.32 -8.79 21.27
CA HIS A 77 11.07 -10.06 21.22
C HIS A 77 12.14 -10.12 20.14
N GLY A 78 12.30 -9.08 19.31
CA GLY A 78 13.43 -8.97 18.39
C GLY A 78 13.58 -10.15 17.43
N GLN A 79 12.48 -10.62 16.84
CA GLN A 79 12.50 -11.62 15.77
C GLN A 79 11.58 -11.19 14.64
N TRP A 80 11.96 -11.49 13.40
CA TRP A 80 11.13 -11.23 12.23
C TRP A 80 9.90 -12.14 12.24
N VAL A 81 8.72 -11.54 12.07
CA VAL A 81 7.42 -12.22 12.00
C VAL A 81 6.62 -11.68 10.84
N VAL A 82 5.73 -12.49 10.27
CA VAL A 82 4.74 -12.00 9.30
C VAL A 82 3.69 -11.22 10.07
N ALA A 83 3.36 -10.02 9.60
CA ALA A 83 2.33 -9.18 10.19
C ALA A 83 1.41 -8.60 9.12
N GLU A 84 0.13 -8.43 9.47
CA GLU A 84 -0.87 -7.74 8.66
C GLU A 84 -1.00 -6.28 9.14
N ILE A 85 -1.04 -5.33 8.22
CA ILE A 85 -1.36 -3.94 8.54
C ILE A 85 -2.87 -3.84 8.78
N VAL A 86 -3.28 -3.58 10.02
CA VAL A 86 -4.71 -3.56 10.40
C VAL A 86 -5.29 -2.15 10.53
N ALA A 87 -4.44 -1.14 10.73
CA ALA A 87 -4.86 0.25 10.80
C ALA A 87 -3.73 1.21 10.41
N LYS A 88 -4.11 2.40 9.95
CA LYS A 88 -3.21 3.54 9.70
C LYS A 88 -3.58 4.67 10.65
N ASP A 89 -2.58 5.35 11.19
CA ASP A 89 -2.80 6.60 11.91
C ASP A 89 -3.12 7.72 10.91
N ALA A 90 -4.28 8.36 11.03
CA ALA A 90 -4.74 9.33 10.04
C ALA A 90 -3.84 10.58 9.90
N GLN A 91 -2.99 10.84 10.89
CA GLN A 91 -2.16 12.04 10.98
C GLN A 91 -0.68 11.74 10.87
N SER A 92 -0.27 10.48 10.58
CA SER A 92 1.14 10.11 10.47
C SER A 92 1.37 8.90 9.57
N GLY A 93 2.63 8.62 9.20
CA GLY A 93 3.01 7.38 8.51
C GLY A 93 3.06 6.15 9.42
N GLN A 94 2.41 6.17 10.59
CA GLN A 94 2.40 5.05 11.53
C GLN A 94 1.28 4.06 11.19
N VAL A 95 1.63 2.77 11.24
CA VAL A 95 0.71 1.65 11.04
C VAL A 95 0.62 0.81 12.30
N GLN A 96 -0.58 0.28 12.54
CA GLN A 96 -0.80 -0.79 13.49
C GLN A 96 -0.73 -2.12 12.74
N LEU A 97 0.05 -3.03 13.28
CA LEU A 97 0.33 -4.34 12.73
C LEU A 97 -0.21 -5.41 13.68
N SER A 98 -0.86 -6.42 13.12
CA SER A 98 -1.30 -7.63 13.82
C SER A 98 -0.41 -8.79 13.45
N PHE A 99 0.03 -9.58 14.43
CA PHE A 99 0.80 -10.79 14.21
C PHE A 99 0.47 -11.83 15.28
N GLU A 100 0.68 -13.10 14.97
CA GLU A 100 0.48 -14.19 15.91
C GLU A 100 1.80 -14.55 16.60
N LYS A 101 1.75 -14.75 17.92
CA LYS A 101 2.86 -15.30 18.69
C LYS A 101 2.32 -16.23 19.75
N ASN A 102 2.80 -17.48 19.77
CA ASN A 102 2.35 -18.50 20.73
C ASN A 102 0.82 -18.66 20.73
N SER A 103 0.18 -18.64 19.56
CA SER A 103 -1.28 -18.70 19.40
C SER A 103 -2.07 -17.53 19.98
N GLU A 104 -1.39 -16.43 20.32
CA GLU A 104 -2.01 -15.19 20.76
C GLU A 104 -1.85 -14.09 19.69
N SER A 105 -2.94 -13.38 19.43
CA SER A 105 -2.91 -12.20 18.56
C SER A 105 -2.26 -11.02 19.29
N CYS A 106 -1.20 -10.50 18.70
CA CYS A 106 -0.43 -9.37 19.21
C CYS A 106 -0.54 -8.17 18.27
N TRP A 107 -0.53 -6.98 18.86
CA TRP A 107 -0.49 -5.72 18.11
C TRP A 107 0.84 -5.01 18.30
N TYR A 108 1.28 -4.29 17.27
CA TYR A 108 2.48 -3.46 17.32
C TYR A 108 2.34 -2.25 16.41
N TRP A 109 2.87 -1.11 16.83
CA TRP A 109 2.92 0.10 16.01
C TRP A 109 4.33 0.34 15.50
N SER A 110 4.44 0.63 14.20
CA SER A 110 5.69 1.07 13.59
C SER A 110 5.42 2.13 12.53
N HIS A 111 6.45 2.88 12.15
CA HIS A 111 6.37 3.83 11.04
C HIS A 111 6.72 3.09 9.74
N LEU A 112 6.00 3.35 8.65
CA LEU A 112 6.18 2.69 7.36
C LEU A 112 7.62 2.79 6.81
N ASP A 113 8.29 3.91 7.08
CA ASP A 113 9.69 4.15 6.70
C ASP A 113 10.72 3.50 7.64
N ASN A 114 10.30 2.82 8.71
CA ASN A 114 11.23 2.20 9.64
C ASN A 114 11.76 0.88 9.06
N ILE A 115 12.77 0.98 8.19
CA ILE A 115 13.36 -0.16 7.49
C ILE A 115 14.00 -1.20 8.42
N GLU A 116 14.32 -0.82 9.65
CA GLU A 116 14.86 -1.74 10.66
C GLU A 116 13.76 -2.62 11.28
N GLU A 117 12.50 -2.16 11.21
CA GLU A 117 11.35 -2.88 11.76
C GLU A 117 10.41 -3.42 10.69
N LEU A 118 10.42 -2.86 9.48
CA LEU A 118 9.50 -3.23 8.41
C LEU A 118 10.24 -3.49 7.10
N ALA A 119 9.96 -4.66 6.53
CA ALA A 119 10.39 -5.05 5.21
C ALA A 119 9.20 -5.56 4.38
N ALA A 120 9.38 -5.59 3.06
CA ALA A 120 8.38 -6.20 2.18
C ALA A 120 8.15 -7.66 2.57
N PHE A 121 6.91 -8.14 2.47
CA PHE A 121 6.59 -9.53 2.78
C PHE A 121 7.48 -10.51 2.02
N GLY A 122 8.01 -11.50 2.74
CA GLY A 122 8.87 -12.53 2.17
C GLY A 122 10.36 -12.16 2.08
N THR A 123 10.77 -11.03 2.65
CA THR A 123 12.18 -10.59 2.67
C THR A 123 13.00 -11.33 3.74
N HIS A 124 12.43 -11.48 4.93
CA HIS A 124 13.03 -12.06 6.12
C HIS A 124 12.29 -13.31 6.60
N THR A 125 10.99 -13.41 6.35
CA THR A 125 10.20 -14.60 6.69
C THR A 125 9.94 -15.42 5.43
N SER A 126 9.92 -16.75 5.55
CA SER A 126 9.52 -17.60 4.44
C SER A 126 7.99 -17.58 4.29
N SER A 127 7.50 -17.55 3.05
CA SER A 127 6.06 -17.56 2.73
C SER A 127 5.28 -18.76 3.29
N SER A 128 5.98 -19.82 3.70
CA SER A 128 5.43 -20.97 4.42
C SER A 128 4.94 -20.66 5.84
N ALA A 129 5.29 -19.50 6.40
CA ALA A 129 4.93 -19.07 7.75
C ALA A 129 3.65 -18.23 7.80
N LEU A 130 2.91 -18.13 6.68
CA LEU A 130 1.57 -17.55 6.74
C LEU A 130 0.76 -18.34 7.77
N PRO A 131 0.13 -17.66 8.74
CA PRO A 131 -0.83 -18.31 9.61
C PRO A 131 -1.78 -19.09 8.71
N LYS A 132 -2.04 -20.36 9.07
CA LYS A 132 -3.18 -21.07 8.50
C LYS A 132 -4.40 -20.28 8.96
N MET A 133 -4.76 -19.26 8.19
CA MET A 133 -5.99 -18.53 8.41
C MET A 133 -7.08 -19.56 8.14
N GLU A 134 -7.57 -20.16 9.21
CA GLU A 134 -8.91 -20.71 9.16
C GLU A 134 -9.79 -19.56 8.68
N PRO A 135 -10.58 -19.74 7.61
CA PRO A 135 -11.41 -18.69 7.10
C PRO A 135 -12.30 -18.22 8.26
N SER A 136 -11.97 -17.03 8.78
CA SER A 136 -12.74 -16.33 9.79
C SER A 136 -14.14 -16.20 9.21
N SER A 137 -15.02 -17.06 9.68
CA SER A 137 -16.38 -17.17 9.21
C SER A 137 -17.15 -15.95 9.70
N SER A 138 -18.01 -15.44 8.80
CA SER A 138 -18.90 -14.28 8.91
C SER A 138 -18.29 -12.90 8.60
N ASP A 139 -18.82 -12.28 7.54
CA ASP A 139 -18.89 -10.84 7.24
C ASP A 139 -17.79 -10.08 6.46
N LYS A 140 -16.77 -10.73 5.87
CA LYS A 140 -15.86 -10.02 4.93
C LYS A 140 -16.00 -10.37 3.45
N SER A 141 -16.86 -11.31 3.06
CA SER A 141 -17.00 -11.70 1.64
C SER A 141 -17.88 -10.75 0.82
N GLU A 142 -18.84 -10.05 1.44
CA GLU A 142 -19.80 -9.22 0.69
C GLU A 142 -19.16 -7.99 0.02
N HIS A 143 -18.11 -7.43 0.59
CA HIS A 143 -17.48 -6.22 0.02
C HIS A 143 -16.53 -6.48 -1.15
N LYS A 144 -16.19 -7.74 -1.46
CA LYS A 144 -15.21 -8.05 -2.52
C LYS A 144 -15.71 -7.79 -3.94
N PHE A 145 -17.02 -7.63 -4.13
CA PHE A 145 -17.65 -7.51 -5.44
C PHE A 145 -18.49 -6.24 -5.58
N GLU A 146 -18.41 -5.30 -4.64
CA GLU A 146 -19.28 -4.13 -4.65
C GLU A 146 -19.03 -3.27 -5.90
N GLN A 147 -17.76 -3.03 -6.25
CA GLN A 147 -17.42 -2.20 -7.40
C GLN A 147 -17.68 -2.92 -8.72
N ILE A 148 -17.40 -4.22 -8.81
CA ILE A 148 -17.79 -5.06 -9.95
C ILE A 148 -19.31 -5.02 -10.14
N SER A 149 -20.08 -5.26 -9.07
CA SER A 149 -21.54 -5.28 -9.11
C SER A 149 -22.11 -3.95 -9.58
N GLN A 150 -21.65 -2.83 -9.01
CA GLN A 150 -22.05 -1.49 -9.45
C GLN A 150 -21.66 -1.21 -10.91
N GLY A 151 -20.45 -1.63 -11.31
CA GLY A 151 -19.96 -1.48 -12.67
C GLY A 151 -20.79 -2.24 -13.70
N LEU A 152 -21.03 -3.53 -13.44
CA LEU A 152 -21.87 -4.39 -14.27
C LEU A 152 -23.31 -3.88 -14.35
N LYS A 153 -23.88 -3.38 -13.25
CA LYS A 153 -25.19 -2.69 -13.25
C LYS A 153 -25.18 -1.49 -14.21
N SER A 154 -24.12 -0.67 -14.19
CA SER A 154 -24.03 0.54 -15.03
C SER A 154 -23.97 0.27 -16.53
N ILE A 155 -23.52 -0.92 -16.95
CA ILE A 155 -23.48 -1.35 -18.35
C ILE A 155 -24.62 -2.32 -18.73
N GLY A 156 -25.60 -2.51 -17.85
CA GLY A 156 -26.75 -3.39 -18.10
C GLY A 156 -26.43 -4.89 -18.08
N LEU A 157 -25.36 -5.30 -17.37
CA LEU A 157 -24.92 -6.70 -17.26
C LEU A 157 -24.87 -7.24 -15.79
N PRO A 158 -25.79 -6.88 -14.88
CA PRO A 158 -25.60 -7.19 -13.45
C PRO A 158 -25.73 -8.66 -13.05
N GLY A 159 -26.45 -9.47 -13.82
CA GLY A 159 -26.76 -10.86 -13.45
C GLY A 159 -25.66 -11.83 -13.87
N THR A 160 -25.84 -12.46 -15.03
CA THR A 160 -24.96 -13.54 -15.53
C THR A 160 -23.48 -13.21 -15.53
N CYS A 161 -23.09 -11.95 -15.73
CA CYS A 161 -21.69 -11.56 -15.70
C CYS A 161 -21.10 -11.52 -14.28
N LEU A 162 -21.88 -11.19 -13.24
CA LEU A 162 -21.38 -11.20 -11.88
C LEU A 162 -21.08 -12.64 -11.43
N ASP A 163 -21.97 -13.59 -11.74
CA ASP A 163 -21.76 -15.00 -11.43
C ASP A 163 -20.50 -15.56 -12.11
N VAL A 164 -20.27 -15.16 -13.37
CA VAL A 164 -19.03 -15.51 -14.10
C VAL A 164 -17.79 -14.92 -13.40
N PHE A 165 -17.84 -13.68 -12.94
CA PHE A 165 -16.70 -13.06 -12.23
C PHE A 165 -16.43 -13.77 -10.90
N VAL A 166 -17.48 -14.15 -10.15
CA VAL A 166 -17.36 -14.95 -8.93
C VAL A 166 -16.76 -16.32 -9.22
N GLN A 167 -17.22 -17.00 -10.28
CA GLN A 167 -16.73 -18.33 -10.68
C GLN A 167 -15.24 -18.31 -11.06
N HIS A 168 -14.78 -17.21 -11.66
CA HIS A 168 -13.38 -17.02 -12.08
C HIS A 168 -12.51 -16.31 -11.01
N ASP A 169 -13.00 -16.18 -9.78
CA ASP A 169 -12.30 -15.54 -8.65
C ASP A 169 -11.85 -14.09 -8.94
N ILE A 170 -12.64 -13.37 -9.75
CA ILE A 170 -12.37 -11.99 -10.14
C ILE A 170 -13.03 -11.04 -9.14
N HIS A 171 -12.24 -10.52 -8.20
CA HIS A 171 -12.67 -9.56 -7.17
C HIS A 171 -12.29 -8.12 -7.51
N ASP A 172 -12.85 -7.15 -6.77
CA ASP A 172 -12.63 -5.71 -6.95
C ASP A 172 -11.14 -5.33 -7.00
N ASP A 173 -10.28 -5.99 -6.22
CA ASP A 173 -8.83 -5.75 -6.17
C ASP A 173 -8.12 -6.07 -7.50
N LEU A 174 -8.72 -6.94 -8.32
CA LEU A 174 -8.19 -7.35 -9.61
C LEU A 174 -8.62 -6.42 -10.75
N LEU A 175 -9.63 -5.56 -10.57
CA LEU A 175 -10.18 -4.69 -11.63
C LEU A 175 -9.13 -3.84 -12.34
N LEU A 176 -8.11 -3.37 -11.60
CA LEU A 176 -7.02 -2.56 -12.16
C LEU A 176 -6.02 -3.38 -12.99
N ARG A 177 -6.10 -4.72 -12.95
CA ARG A 177 -5.18 -5.66 -13.60
C ARG A 177 -5.85 -6.50 -14.69
N ILE A 178 -7.18 -6.49 -14.78
CA ILE A 178 -7.90 -7.19 -15.85
C ILE A 178 -7.53 -6.55 -17.19
N THR A 179 -7.21 -7.40 -18.16
CA THR A 179 -6.84 -7.03 -19.53
C THR A 179 -7.81 -7.70 -20.49
N GLU A 180 -7.78 -7.29 -21.76
CA GLU A 180 -8.52 -7.97 -22.83
C GLU A 180 -8.20 -9.47 -22.88
N LYS A 181 -6.94 -9.86 -22.74
CA LYS A 181 -6.54 -11.26 -22.74
C LYS A 181 -7.24 -12.06 -21.63
N HIS A 182 -7.28 -11.51 -20.40
CA HIS A 182 -7.96 -12.16 -19.28
C HIS A 182 -9.44 -12.40 -19.57
N LEU A 183 -10.14 -11.41 -20.17
CA LEU A 183 -11.55 -11.58 -20.53
C LEU A 183 -11.77 -12.53 -21.71
N MET A 184 -10.80 -12.65 -22.62
CA MET A 184 -10.88 -13.58 -23.74
C MET A 184 -10.78 -15.05 -23.29
N GLU A 185 -10.11 -15.30 -22.17
CA GLU A 185 -9.99 -16.62 -21.53
C GLU A 185 -11.31 -17.07 -20.85
N ILE A 186 -12.23 -16.15 -20.56
CA ILE A 186 -13.53 -16.42 -19.95
C ILE A 186 -14.56 -16.78 -21.03
N THR A 187 -14.66 -18.07 -21.33
CA THR A 187 -15.51 -18.60 -22.43
C THR A 187 -17.02 -18.39 -22.24
N GLU A 188 -17.47 -18.14 -21.01
CA GLU A 188 -18.86 -17.92 -20.64
C GLU A 188 -19.39 -16.54 -21.04
N LEU A 189 -18.48 -15.58 -21.31
CA LEU A 189 -18.84 -14.24 -21.77
C LEU A 189 -18.98 -14.20 -23.29
N THR A 190 -20.11 -13.69 -23.78
CA THR A 190 -20.30 -13.41 -25.21
C THR A 190 -19.38 -12.27 -25.67
N GLU A 191 -19.12 -12.18 -26.98
CA GLU A 191 -18.31 -11.11 -27.56
C GLU A 191 -18.86 -9.71 -27.21
N GLU A 192 -20.18 -9.53 -27.28
CA GLU A 192 -20.84 -8.27 -26.90
C GLU A 192 -20.61 -7.92 -25.42
N GLN A 193 -20.72 -8.91 -24.52
CA GLN A 193 -20.46 -8.71 -23.09
C GLN A 193 -19.00 -8.32 -22.84
N ARG A 194 -18.04 -9.01 -23.49
CA ARG A 194 -16.61 -8.69 -23.38
C ARG A 194 -16.32 -7.26 -23.79
N ILE A 195 -16.90 -6.79 -24.90
CA ILE A 195 -16.73 -5.41 -25.38
C ILE A 195 -17.25 -4.41 -24.34
N LYS A 196 -18.48 -4.60 -23.82
CA LYS A 196 -19.07 -3.71 -22.80
C LYS A 196 -18.24 -3.67 -21.52
N ILE A 197 -17.81 -4.84 -21.04
CA ILE A 197 -16.96 -4.97 -19.85
C ILE A 197 -15.61 -4.30 -20.08
N LEU A 198 -14.98 -4.47 -21.25
CA LEU A 198 -13.71 -3.82 -21.59
C LEU A 198 -13.83 -2.30 -21.59
N MET A 199 -14.88 -1.77 -22.20
CA MET A 199 -15.14 -0.33 -22.21
C MET A 199 -15.33 0.21 -20.79
N TRP A 200 -16.10 -0.49 -19.96
CA TRP A 200 -16.28 -0.12 -18.56
C TRP A 200 -14.97 -0.20 -17.77
N LEU A 201 -14.21 -1.29 -17.88
CA LEU A 201 -12.92 -1.46 -17.22
C LEU A 201 -11.96 -0.34 -17.62
N TYR A 202 -11.92 0.04 -18.89
CA TYR A 202 -11.10 1.15 -19.34
C TYR A 202 -11.48 2.47 -18.65
N GLN A 203 -12.78 2.77 -18.56
CA GLN A 203 -13.28 3.97 -17.86
C GLN A 203 -12.98 3.92 -16.35
N TYR A 204 -13.24 2.77 -15.72
CA TYR A 204 -12.96 2.52 -14.32
C TYR A 204 -11.46 2.71 -14.04
N GLN A 205 -10.59 2.06 -14.82
CA GLN A 205 -9.13 2.19 -14.71
C GLN A 205 -8.66 3.62 -14.97
N CYS A 206 -9.29 4.38 -15.88
CA CYS A 206 -8.98 5.79 -16.08
C CYS A 206 -9.38 6.66 -14.87
N LYS A 207 -10.54 6.38 -14.25
CA LYS A 207 -11.03 7.10 -13.07
C LYS A 207 -10.16 6.85 -11.83
N TYR A 208 -9.72 5.60 -11.63
CA TYR A 208 -8.92 5.20 -10.48
C TYR A 208 -7.41 5.16 -10.76
N ARG A 209 -6.98 5.51 -11.98
CA ARG A 209 -5.57 5.71 -12.31
C ARG A 209 -5.05 6.85 -11.46
N ARG A 210 -3.94 6.61 -10.76
CA ARG A 210 -3.26 7.74 -10.11
C ARG A 210 -2.77 8.68 -11.22
N PRO A 211 -2.98 10.01 -11.06
CA PRO A 211 -2.35 10.96 -11.96
C PRO A 211 -0.85 10.65 -11.98
N ASN A 212 -0.27 10.61 -13.18
CA ASN A 212 1.15 10.31 -13.41
C ASN A 212 1.58 8.84 -13.23
N CYS A 213 0.72 7.83 -13.44
CA CYS A 213 1.18 6.43 -13.55
C CYS A 213 1.53 6.03 -14.99
N CYS A 214 2.53 5.16 -15.12
CA CYS A 214 2.93 4.53 -16.37
C CYS A 214 1.74 3.81 -17.00
N VAL A 215 1.43 4.14 -18.26
CA VAL A 215 0.29 3.57 -18.96
C VAL A 215 0.45 2.10 -19.29
N HIS A 216 1.69 1.60 -19.29
CA HIS A 216 2.01 0.21 -19.61
C HIS A 216 1.94 -0.72 -18.40
N CYS A 217 2.60 -0.38 -17.28
CA CYS A 217 2.55 -1.25 -16.10
C CYS A 217 1.47 -0.89 -15.10
N LEU A 218 0.90 0.32 -15.15
CA LEU A 218 -0.07 0.85 -14.18
C LEU A 218 0.43 0.89 -12.72
N VAL A 219 1.69 0.53 -12.47
CA VAL A 219 2.28 0.37 -11.13
C VAL A 219 3.21 1.53 -10.81
N ASN A 220 4.19 1.77 -11.68
CA ASN A 220 5.23 2.78 -11.50
C ASN A 220 4.74 4.16 -11.95
N PRO A 221 5.23 5.26 -11.34
CA PRO A 221 5.00 6.59 -11.87
C PRO A 221 5.54 6.70 -13.29
N ALA A 222 4.81 7.40 -14.15
CA ALA A 222 5.31 7.77 -15.46
C ALA A 222 6.35 8.88 -15.27
N ASP A 223 7.59 8.58 -15.61
CA ASP A 223 8.76 9.44 -15.39
C ASP A 223 9.51 9.72 -16.69
N VAL A 224 8.84 9.57 -17.83
CA VAL A 224 9.43 9.69 -19.16
C VAL A 224 8.58 10.60 -20.05
N ILE A 225 9.14 11.73 -20.49
CA ILE A 225 8.54 12.61 -21.51
C ILE A 225 9.01 12.19 -22.90
N PHE A 226 8.07 12.11 -23.84
CA PHE A 226 8.35 11.96 -25.27
C PHE A 226 8.36 13.31 -25.99
N VAL A 227 9.43 13.61 -26.72
CA VAL A 227 9.58 14.87 -27.48
C VAL A 227 9.38 14.59 -28.97
N PRO A 228 8.56 15.37 -29.70
CA PRO A 228 8.03 16.67 -29.31
C PRO A 228 6.64 16.68 -28.67
N CYS A 229 5.95 15.54 -28.60
CA CYS A 229 4.53 15.54 -28.20
C CYS A 229 4.26 15.88 -26.72
N GLY A 230 5.28 15.87 -25.85
CA GLY A 230 5.20 16.29 -24.45
C GLY A 230 4.49 15.32 -23.52
N HIS A 231 3.95 14.21 -24.01
CA HIS A 231 3.27 13.22 -23.16
C HIS A 231 4.24 12.53 -22.21
N ILE A 232 3.74 12.20 -21.01
CA ILE A 232 4.46 11.43 -19.98
C ILE A 232 3.80 10.05 -19.83
N PRO A 233 3.92 9.14 -20.81
CA PRO A 233 3.11 7.93 -20.80
C PRO A 233 3.73 6.80 -20.00
N LEU A 234 5.05 6.72 -19.85
CA LEU A 234 5.71 5.49 -19.40
C LEU A 234 6.64 5.73 -18.22
N CYS A 235 6.86 4.67 -17.46
CA CYS A 235 8.02 4.60 -16.58
C CYS A 235 9.25 4.11 -17.38
N LEU A 236 10.44 4.44 -16.90
CA LEU A 236 11.71 4.06 -17.52
C LEU A 236 11.85 2.53 -17.72
N ILE A 237 11.36 1.73 -16.76
CA ILE A 237 11.40 0.27 -16.82
C ILE A 237 10.56 -0.26 -17.99
N CYS A 238 9.36 0.30 -18.20
CA CYS A 238 8.47 -0.11 -19.28
C CYS A 238 8.98 0.35 -20.64
N LEU A 239 9.54 1.56 -20.71
CA LEU A 239 10.19 2.04 -21.93
C LEU A 239 11.30 1.09 -22.39
N ALA A 240 12.17 0.64 -21.48
CA ALA A 240 13.27 -0.27 -21.81
C ALA A 240 12.80 -1.63 -22.37
N LYS A 241 11.57 -2.05 -22.05
CA LYS A 241 10.95 -3.26 -22.61
C LYS A 241 10.40 -3.05 -24.01
N LEU A 242 10.02 -1.82 -24.36
CA LEU A 242 9.53 -1.44 -25.68
C LEU A 242 10.70 -1.14 -26.63
N ARG A 243 11.65 -2.07 -26.76
CA ARG A 243 12.98 -1.90 -27.39
C ARG A 243 13.01 -1.20 -28.77
N ASN A 244 11.87 -1.07 -29.45
CA ASN A 244 11.73 -0.45 -30.77
C ASN A 244 10.57 0.56 -30.87
N ALA A 245 10.09 1.14 -29.76
CA ALA A 245 9.10 2.20 -29.85
C ALA A 245 9.74 3.46 -30.46
N ASP A 246 9.25 3.90 -31.61
CA ASP A 246 9.58 5.20 -32.23
C ASP A 246 8.41 6.19 -32.13
N SER A 247 7.31 5.77 -31.50
CA SER A 247 6.04 6.51 -31.42
C SER A 247 5.47 6.51 -30.01
N CYS A 248 4.78 7.61 -29.68
CA CYS A 248 4.15 7.83 -28.40
C CYS A 248 2.96 6.89 -28.21
N VAL A 249 2.95 6.10 -27.15
CA VAL A 249 1.83 5.18 -26.84
C VAL A 249 0.51 5.90 -26.50
N SER A 250 0.55 7.22 -26.24
CA SER A 250 -0.66 8.01 -25.96
C SER A 250 -1.28 8.66 -27.20
N CYS A 251 -0.47 9.07 -28.18
CA CYS A 251 -0.96 9.87 -29.32
C CYS A 251 -0.41 9.41 -30.69
N SER A 252 0.36 8.32 -30.72
CA SER A 252 1.03 7.76 -31.90
C SER A 252 2.02 8.69 -32.62
N ALA A 253 2.25 9.90 -32.12
CA ALA A 253 3.25 10.82 -32.67
C ALA A 253 4.66 10.23 -32.54
N LYS A 254 5.46 10.31 -33.61
CA LYS A 254 6.87 9.92 -33.57
C LYS A 254 7.64 10.80 -32.60
N PHE A 255 8.49 10.20 -31.76
CA PHE A 255 9.37 10.96 -30.87
C PHE A 255 10.82 10.87 -31.33
N THR A 256 11.55 11.97 -31.19
CA THR A 256 12.97 12.07 -31.57
C THR A 256 13.89 11.97 -30.37
N SER A 257 13.38 12.24 -29.17
CA SER A 257 14.14 12.17 -27.94
C SER A 257 13.23 11.87 -26.76
N ILE A 258 13.87 11.38 -25.69
CA ILE A 258 13.22 10.95 -24.46
C ILE A 258 13.88 11.71 -23.31
N ILE A 259 13.07 12.32 -22.44
CA ILE A 259 13.55 13.03 -21.25
C ILE A 259 13.05 12.31 -20.00
N LYS A 260 13.97 11.92 -19.12
CA LYS A 260 13.62 11.37 -17.80
C LYS A 260 13.27 12.50 -16.84
N LEU A 261 12.12 12.38 -16.18
CA LEU A 261 11.72 13.25 -15.08
C LEU A 261 12.35 12.78 -13.78
N HIS A 262 12.96 13.70 -13.05
CA HIS A 262 13.36 13.49 -11.67
C HIS A 262 12.23 13.94 -10.76
N HIS A 263 11.53 13.00 -10.14
CA HIS A 263 10.65 13.32 -9.04
C HIS A 263 11.52 13.81 -7.88
N LYS A 264 11.39 15.08 -7.50
CA LYS A 264 11.95 15.55 -6.23
C LYS A 264 11.20 14.80 -5.14
N GLU A 265 11.91 14.01 -4.35
CA GLU A 265 11.42 13.52 -3.07
C GLU A 265 11.03 14.77 -2.25
N GLN A 266 9.72 14.97 -2.08
CA GLN A 266 9.16 16.09 -1.31
C GLN A 266 8.90 15.66 0.12
#